data_AF-A0AAU6KUJ2-F1
#
_entry.id   AF-A0AAU6KUJ2-F1
#
_cell.length_a   1.000
_cell.length_b   1.000
_cell.length_c   1.000
_cell.angle_alpha   90.00
_cell.angle_beta   90.00
_cell.angle_gamma   90.00
#
_symmetry.space_group_name_H-M   'P 1'
#
loop_
_entity.id
_entity.type
_entity.pdbx_description
1 polymer ?
#
loop_
_entity_poly.entity_id
_entity_poly.type
_entity_poly.pdbx_seq_one_letter_code
_entity_poly.pdbx_strand_id
1 'polypeptide(L)'
;MRERVGGGGPPRPRARRSRRSGRLSAPGTAGRSDTSPSPHGSTGTARSPVAPDDHESLNGYAYANNTPVTLADPTGLRPDGMCGGASSSCNGGTETWTKSRDGWDWSYTKTYTSKGTVGGTAGTFTAVVTQTQNSTTTKVTFKQGPEPLPLKTTGNDSPKTPNDNAPFNSKEATPSQYNYFMNHLLLEYEAAIAAAGAAGMDLTVKLWRHYRDASGTNYDVNFNYLKGDPGLRKVVQGQLDDWQAQALTSCRSGGACEFKADSKWLGVNLETKDNHFGIGHAQVRVTGTAMSDGKSVGMTFNVQVYKDWNFDKDKTALAVNLSRYAAMHEYGYAQEFTMTSSSPTYAYNNMYANSWG
;
A
#
# COMPACT_ATOMS: atom_id res chain seq x y z
N MET A 1 68.98 -12.48 29.31
CA MET A 1 68.02 -13.54 28.96
C MET A 1 66.86 -12.91 28.20
N ARG A 2 66.51 -13.51 27.06
CA ARG A 2 65.34 -13.22 26.19
C ARG A 2 64.06 -13.65 26.93
N GLU A 3 62.86 -13.13 26.67
CA GLU A 3 62.02 -13.42 25.50
C GLU A 3 60.87 -12.43 25.29
N ARG A 4 60.45 -12.32 24.02
CA ARG A 4 59.25 -11.65 23.47
C ARG A 4 58.04 -12.59 23.52
N VAL A 5 56.80 -12.07 23.51
CA VAL A 5 55.63 -12.38 22.62
C VAL A 5 54.57 -11.27 22.91
N GLY A 6 54.06 -10.43 21.99
CA GLY A 6 53.14 -10.65 20.86
C GLY A 6 51.68 -10.39 21.34
N GLY A 7 50.82 -9.51 20.79
CA GLY A 7 50.67 -8.95 19.45
C GLY A 7 49.33 -9.44 18.86
N GLY A 8 48.21 -8.72 19.09
CA GLY A 8 46.89 -9.11 18.59
C GLY A 8 45.99 -7.91 18.27
N GLY A 9 45.93 -7.52 16.99
CA GLY A 9 45.02 -6.48 16.47
C GLY A 9 43.73 -7.08 15.89
N PRO A 10 42.64 -6.29 15.80
CA PRO A 10 41.33 -6.78 15.36
C PRO A 10 41.21 -6.94 13.83
N PRO A 11 40.30 -7.80 13.35
CA PRO A 11 40.20 -8.18 11.95
C PRO A 11 39.46 -7.12 11.11
N ARG A 12 39.96 -6.90 9.89
CA ARG A 12 39.32 -6.07 8.84
C ARG A 12 38.16 -6.81 8.17
N PRO A 13 37.08 -6.11 7.77
CA PRO A 13 35.97 -6.72 7.04
C PRO A 13 36.30 -6.99 5.57
N ARG A 14 35.85 -8.16 5.09
CA ARG A 14 35.97 -8.63 3.70
C ARG A 14 35.01 -7.89 2.77
N ALA A 15 35.56 -7.34 1.68
CA ALA A 15 34.80 -6.79 0.56
C ALA A 15 34.08 -7.90 -0.22
N ARG A 16 32.78 -7.71 -0.47
CA ARG A 16 31.92 -8.63 -1.24
C ARG A 16 31.98 -8.23 -2.72
N ARG A 17 32.57 -9.09 -3.56
CA ARG A 17 32.67 -8.93 -5.02
C ARG A 17 31.30 -9.01 -5.69
N SER A 18 30.96 -7.98 -6.46
CA SER A 18 29.89 -7.96 -7.46
C SER A 18 30.27 -8.83 -8.66
N ARG A 19 29.40 -9.80 -9.02
CA ARG A 19 29.51 -10.59 -10.26
C ARG A 19 28.70 -9.89 -11.34
N ARG A 20 29.42 -9.32 -12.30
CA ARG A 20 28.93 -8.78 -13.57
C ARG A 20 29.04 -9.89 -14.61
N SER A 21 27.92 -10.44 -15.07
CA SER A 21 27.89 -11.37 -16.21
C SER A 21 27.60 -10.59 -17.48
N GLY A 22 28.65 -10.34 -18.27
CA GLY A 22 28.53 -9.93 -19.66
C GLY A 22 28.25 -11.16 -20.53
N ARG A 23 27.41 -11.00 -21.55
CA ARG A 23 27.26 -11.98 -22.64
C ARG A 23 27.72 -11.30 -23.92
N LEU A 24 28.82 -11.82 -24.46
CA LEU A 24 29.45 -11.44 -25.71
C LEU A 24 28.67 -12.03 -26.90
N SER A 25 28.68 -11.28 -27.99
CA SER A 25 28.12 -11.61 -29.30
C SER A 25 29.13 -12.33 -30.21
N ALA A 26 28.56 -13.02 -31.23
CA ALA A 26 29.08 -13.32 -32.58
C ALA A 26 29.96 -14.59 -32.81
N PRO A 27 30.20 -15.08 -34.06
CA PRO A 27 29.35 -15.14 -35.29
C PRO A 27 29.51 -16.44 -36.17
N GLY A 28 28.65 -16.59 -37.21
CA GLY A 28 28.89 -17.26 -38.52
C GLY A 28 28.79 -18.81 -38.59
N THR A 29 28.57 -19.53 -39.71
CA THR A 29 28.16 -19.27 -41.11
C THR A 29 27.99 -20.64 -41.83
N ALA A 30 27.01 -20.76 -42.76
CA ALA A 30 26.98 -21.51 -44.04
C ALA A 30 27.02 -23.08 -44.18
N GLY A 31 26.13 -23.59 -45.08
CA GLY A 31 26.31 -24.79 -45.95
C GLY A 31 25.21 -25.89 -45.88
N ARG A 32 24.14 -25.89 -46.72
CA ARG A 32 23.86 -26.68 -47.98
C ARG A 32 24.07 -28.21 -47.87
N SER A 33 23.15 -29.11 -48.25
CA SER A 33 22.57 -29.42 -49.59
C SER A 33 21.33 -30.34 -49.48
N ASP A 34 20.17 -30.05 -50.07
CA ASP A 34 19.68 -30.41 -51.42
C ASP A 34 19.49 -31.92 -51.74
N THR A 35 18.22 -32.34 -51.88
CA THR A 35 17.73 -33.30 -52.91
C THR A 35 16.23 -33.07 -53.20
N SER A 36 15.96 -32.59 -54.41
CA SER A 36 14.67 -32.59 -55.16
C SER A 36 14.67 -33.79 -56.15
N PRO A 37 13.66 -34.08 -57.03
CA PRO A 37 12.46 -33.28 -57.42
C PRO A 37 11.13 -34.06 -57.59
N SER A 38 10.05 -33.30 -57.82
CA SER A 38 8.72 -33.69 -58.34
C SER A 38 8.73 -34.24 -59.78
N PRO A 39 7.60 -34.79 -60.27
CA PRO A 39 6.83 -34.03 -61.26
C PRO A 39 5.28 -34.15 -61.18
N HIS A 40 4.62 -33.18 -61.81
CA HIS A 40 3.18 -33.06 -62.09
C HIS A 40 2.69 -33.97 -63.24
N GLY A 41 1.37 -34.27 -63.25
CA GLY A 41 0.56 -34.65 -64.43
C GLY A 41 -0.30 -35.89 -64.20
N SER A 42 -1.57 -35.79 -63.78
CA SER A 42 -2.81 -35.48 -64.55
C SER A 42 -3.49 -36.71 -65.22
N THR A 43 -4.81 -36.79 -64.99
CA THR A 43 -5.90 -37.54 -65.67
C THR A 43 -6.12 -39.03 -65.36
N GLY A 44 -7.35 -39.37 -64.92
CA GLY A 44 -7.91 -40.72 -65.14
C GLY A 44 -8.81 -41.35 -64.05
N THR A 45 -10.01 -40.81 -63.84
CA THR A 45 -11.28 -41.57 -63.69
C THR A 45 -11.55 -42.51 -62.49
N ALA A 46 -12.48 -42.04 -61.64
CA ALA A 46 -13.59 -42.74 -60.96
C ALA A 46 -13.35 -43.79 -59.84
N ARG A 47 -13.71 -43.41 -58.60
CA ARG A 47 -14.99 -43.81 -57.95
C ARG A 47 -15.18 -43.05 -56.63
N SER A 48 -16.15 -42.15 -56.62
CA SER A 48 -17.00 -41.77 -55.48
C SER A 48 -18.44 -42.11 -55.93
N PRO A 49 -19.42 -42.37 -55.05
CA PRO A 49 -19.75 -41.41 -53.99
C PRO A 49 -20.19 -42.02 -52.64
N VAL A 50 -19.86 -41.32 -51.56
CA VAL A 50 -20.80 -41.19 -50.43
C VAL A 50 -22.00 -40.42 -51.00
N ALA A 51 -23.16 -41.07 -51.06
CA ALA A 51 -24.36 -40.47 -51.63
C ALA A 51 -24.79 -39.25 -50.77
N PRO A 52 -25.10 -38.09 -51.38
CA PRO A 52 -25.62 -36.92 -50.66
C PRO A 52 -26.96 -37.15 -49.94
N ASP A 53 -27.63 -38.26 -50.27
CA ASP A 53 -28.98 -38.59 -49.81
C ASP A 53 -28.97 -39.69 -48.72
N ASP A 54 -27.80 -40.18 -48.30
CA ASP A 54 -27.65 -41.11 -47.18
C ASP A 54 -27.33 -40.34 -45.88
N HIS A 55 -28.38 -39.72 -45.34
CA HIS A 55 -28.32 -38.94 -44.09
C HIS A 55 -28.12 -39.81 -42.83
N GLU A 56 -28.12 -41.15 -42.94
CA GLU A 56 -28.02 -42.07 -41.80
C GLU A 56 -26.59 -42.57 -41.51
N SER A 57 -25.62 -42.28 -42.39
CA SER A 57 -24.20 -42.62 -42.15
C SER A 57 -23.47 -41.65 -41.20
N LEU A 58 -24.11 -40.53 -40.83
CA LEU A 58 -23.68 -39.62 -39.77
C LEU A 58 -24.62 -39.76 -38.56
N ASN A 59 -24.65 -40.95 -37.97
CA ASN A 59 -25.31 -41.22 -36.69
C ASN A 59 -24.56 -40.55 -35.52
N GLY A 60 -24.54 -39.21 -35.50
CA GLY A 60 -24.28 -38.38 -34.32
C GLY A 60 -25.42 -38.43 -33.28
N TYR A 61 -26.46 -39.23 -33.55
CA TYR A 61 -27.61 -39.44 -32.69
C TYR A 61 -27.60 -40.77 -31.92
N ALA A 62 -26.45 -41.45 -31.83
CA ALA A 62 -26.27 -42.56 -30.88
C ALA A 62 -26.22 -42.11 -29.40
N TYR A 63 -26.28 -40.79 -29.11
CA TYR A 63 -26.49 -40.24 -27.77
C TYR A 63 -27.93 -39.74 -27.52
N ALA A 64 -28.84 -39.83 -28.50
CA ALA A 64 -30.18 -39.27 -28.38
C ALA A 64 -31.31 -40.30 -28.20
N ASN A 65 -30.99 -41.58 -28.01
CA ASN A 65 -31.96 -42.61 -27.61
C ASN A 65 -31.88 -43.00 -26.13
N ASN A 66 -31.31 -42.13 -25.29
CA ASN A 66 -31.48 -42.18 -23.84
C ASN A 66 -32.15 -40.89 -23.37
N THR A 67 -33.47 -40.83 -23.51
CA THR A 67 -34.31 -39.73 -23.01
C THR A 67 -34.35 -39.77 -21.47
N PRO A 68 -33.89 -38.73 -20.75
CA PRO A 68 -33.87 -38.73 -19.29
C PRO A 68 -35.20 -38.22 -18.71
N VAL A 69 -36.33 -38.79 -19.17
CA VAL A 69 -37.62 -38.59 -18.48
C VAL A 69 -38.06 -39.88 -17.77
N THR A 70 -37.58 -41.08 -18.15
CA THR A 70 -38.14 -42.33 -17.58
C THR A 70 -37.18 -43.50 -17.33
N LEU A 71 -35.87 -43.38 -17.56
CA LEU A 71 -34.90 -44.37 -17.05
C LEU A 71 -33.81 -43.63 -16.29
N ALA A 72 -34.16 -43.26 -15.05
CA ALA A 72 -33.21 -42.81 -14.06
C ALA A 72 -32.09 -43.84 -13.98
N ASP A 73 -30.88 -43.45 -14.36
CA ASP A 73 -29.68 -44.07 -13.82
C ASP A 73 -29.90 -44.19 -12.30
N PRO A 74 -30.10 -45.41 -11.74
CA PRO A 74 -30.38 -45.57 -10.32
C PRO A 74 -29.17 -45.15 -9.46
N THR A 75 -27.99 -45.11 -10.07
CA THR A 75 -26.79 -44.57 -9.45
C THR A 75 -26.73 -43.05 -9.52
N GLY A 76 -27.45 -42.45 -10.48
CA GLY A 76 -27.56 -41.02 -10.76
C GLY A 76 -26.18 -40.41 -10.87
N LEU A 77 -25.58 -40.40 -12.06
CA LEU A 77 -24.32 -39.69 -12.26
C LEU A 77 -24.43 -38.29 -11.66
N ARG A 78 -23.51 -37.96 -10.73
CA ARG A 78 -23.52 -36.66 -10.07
C ARG A 78 -23.49 -35.56 -11.13
N PRO A 79 -24.24 -34.46 -10.96
CA PRO A 79 -24.10 -33.31 -11.83
C PRO A 79 -22.67 -32.76 -11.78
N ASP A 80 -22.27 -32.07 -12.85
CA ASP A 80 -20.96 -31.43 -12.86
C ASP A 80 -21.00 -30.16 -11.99
N GLY A 81 -20.03 -30.04 -11.09
CA GLY A 81 -19.95 -28.96 -10.11
C GLY A 81 -19.04 -27.83 -10.56
N MET A 82 -18.82 -26.86 -9.67
CA MET A 82 -17.90 -25.74 -9.90
C MET A 82 -16.44 -26.19 -10.06
N CYS A 83 -16.09 -27.39 -9.59
CA CYS A 83 -14.74 -27.94 -9.78
C CYS A 83 -14.53 -28.75 -11.05
N GLY A 84 -15.59 -29.14 -11.74
CA GLY A 84 -15.50 -29.94 -12.96
C GLY A 84 -14.98 -31.36 -12.74
N GLY A 85 -15.67 -32.36 -13.30
CA GLY A 85 -15.24 -33.74 -13.32
C GLY A 85 -15.17 -34.40 -11.94
N ALA A 86 -14.04 -35.01 -11.60
CA ALA A 86 -13.85 -35.77 -10.36
C ALA A 86 -13.04 -35.10 -9.27
N SER A 87 -12.67 -33.83 -9.47
CA SER A 87 -11.93 -33.11 -8.44
C SER A 87 -12.88 -32.55 -7.38
N SER A 88 -12.66 -32.92 -6.11
CA SER A 88 -13.33 -32.30 -4.97
C SER A 88 -12.64 -31.01 -4.50
N SER A 89 -11.58 -30.57 -5.19
CA SER A 89 -10.84 -29.36 -4.83
C SER A 89 -10.49 -28.56 -6.08
N CYS A 90 -10.88 -27.28 -6.09
CA CYS A 90 -10.59 -26.36 -7.19
C CYS A 90 -10.61 -24.93 -6.67
N ASN A 91 -9.86 -24.04 -7.34
CA ASN A 91 -9.84 -22.61 -7.05
C ASN A 91 -9.58 -22.28 -5.56
N GLY A 92 -8.88 -23.16 -4.84
CA GLY A 92 -8.58 -23.01 -3.40
C GLY A 92 -9.74 -23.30 -2.45
N GLY A 93 -10.81 -23.95 -2.92
CA GLY A 93 -11.92 -24.42 -2.09
C GLY A 93 -12.25 -25.88 -2.35
N THR A 94 -13.15 -26.42 -1.53
CA THR A 94 -13.56 -27.83 -1.53
C THR A 94 -15.01 -27.94 -1.95
N GLU A 95 -15.26 -28.76 -2.96
CA GLU A 95 -16.57 -29.15 -3.44
C GLU A 95 -17.01 -30.48 -2.82
N THR A 96 -18.27 -30.57 -2.45
CA THR A 96 -18.87 -31.79 -1.90
C THR A 96 -20.24 -32.01 -2.54
N TRP A 97 -20.41 -33.24 -3.04
CA TRP A 97 -21.67 -33.76 -3.53
C TRP A 97 -22.15 -34.86 -2.59
N THR A 98 -23.37 -34.76 -2.08
CA THR A 98 -23.97 -35.78 -1.22
C THR A 98 -25.23 -36.30 -1.90
N LYS A 99 -25.31 -37.62 -2.10
CA LYS A 99 -26.52 -38.24 -2.65
C LYS A 99 -27.58 -38.31 -1.56
N SER A 100 -28.71 -37.64 -1.78
CA SER A 100 -29.90 -37.72 -0.94
C SER A 100 -30.94 -38.62 -1.59
N ARG A 101 -32.07 -38.85 -0.90
CA ARG A 101 -33.18 -39.64 -1.43
C ARG A 101 -33.79 -39.01 -2.69
N ASP A 102 -33.75 -37.69 -2.76
CA ASP A 102 -34.46 -36.90 -3.77
C ASP A 102 -33.51 -36.31 -4.84
N GLY A 103 -32.21 -36.58 -4.76
CA GLY A 103 -31.23 -36.12 -5.75
C GLY A 103 -29.80 -35.99 -5.22
N TRP A 104 -29.05 -35.06 -5.79
CA TRP A 104 -27.69 -34.73 -5.35
C TRP A 104 -27.67 -33.35 -4.73
N ASP A 105 -27.22 -33.27 -3.48
CA ASP A 105 -26.98 -32.02 -2.78
C ASP A 105 -25.55 -31.55 -3.06
N TRP A 106 -25.44 -30.31 -3.51
CA TRP A 106 -24.17 -29.66 -3.81
C TRP A 106 -23.79 -28.65 -2.75
N SER A 107 -22.52 -28.65 -2.37
CA SER A 107 -21.92 -27.53 -1.64
C SER A 107 -20.48 -27.27 -2.07
N TYR A 108 -20.09 -26.00 -2.04
CA TYR A 108 -18.71 -25.56 -2.20
C TYR A 108 -18.31 -24.67 -1.05
N THR A 109 -17.17 -24.98 -0.42
CA THR A 109 -16.63 -24.21 0.70
C THR A 109 -15.26 -23.66 0.37
N LYS A 110 -15.08 -22.36 0.55
CA LYS A 110 -13.78 -21.70 0.40
C LYS A 110 -13.46 -20.84 1.61
N THR A 111 -12.22 -20.95 2.07
CA THR A 111 -11.71 -20.17 3.19
C THR A 111 -10.88 -19.02 2.67
N TYR A 112 -11.23 -17.80 3.06
CA TYR A 112 -10.47 -16.58 2.82
C TYR A 112 -9.85 -16.13 4.13
N THR A 113 -8.55 -15.86 4.10
CA THR A 113 -7.83 -15.38 5.26
C THR A 113 -7.23 -14.02 4.94
N SER A 114 -7.54 -13.01 5.75
CA SER A 114 -6.94 -11.68 5.66
C SER A 114 -6.51 -11.20 7.04
N LYS A 115 -5.51 -10.33 7.10
CA LYS A 115 -5.09 -9.66 8.34
C LYS A 115 -5.74 -8.29 8.42
N GLY A 116 -6.13 -7.86 9.61
CA GLY A 116 -6.65 -6.51 9.82
C GLY A 116 -6.93 -6.20 11.30
N THR A 117 -7.59 -5.08 11.55
CA THR A 117 -7.77 -4.52 12.90
C THR A 117 -9.25 -4.25 13.17
N VAL A 118 -9.79 -4.72 14.30
CA VAL A 118 -11.15 -4.40 14.79
C VAL A 118 -11.06 -3.87 16.21
N GLY A 119 -11.64 -2.69 16.46
CA GLY A 119 -11.61 -2.07 17.78
C GLY A 119 -10.20 -1.80 18.33
N GLY A 120 -9.20 -1.63 17.46
CA GLY A 120 -7.80 -1.42 17.86
C GLY A 120 -6.97 -2.71 17.98
N THR A 121 -7.59 -3.89 17.93
CA THR A 121 -6.88 -5.17 18.06
C THR A 121 -6.54 -5.76 16.69
N ALA A 122 -5.25 -5.98 16.42
CA ALA A 122 -4.81 -6.66 15.22
C ALA A 122 -5.10 -8.17 15.30
N GLY A 123 -5.55 -8.76 14.20
CA GLY A 123 -5.81 -10.19 14.13
C GLY A 123 -6.00 -10.68 12.71
N THR A 124 -6.45 -11.92 12.61
CA THR A 124 -6.70 -12.60 11.35
C THR A 124 -8.20 -12.83 11.20
N PHE A 125 -8.77 -12.30 10.11
CA PHE A 125 -10.10 -12.63 9.65
C PHE A 125 -10.04 -13.91 8.84
N THR A 126 -10.84 -14.88 9.22
CA THR A 126 -11.09 -16.07 8.44
C THR A 126 -12.56 -16.07 8.07
N ALA A 127 -12.84 -15.79 6.80
CA ALA A 127 -14.17 -15.90 6.22
C ALA A 127 -14.28 -17.26 5.52
N VAL A 128 -15.15 -18.13 6.03
CA VAL A 128 -15.52 -19.36 5.36
C VAL A 128 -16.82 -19.10 4.61
N VAL A 129 -16.74 -19.14 3.28
CA VAL A 129 -17.90 -18.98 2.39
C VAL A 129 -18.34 -20.37 1.96
N THR A 130 -19.58 -20.72 2.25
CA THR A 130 -20.21 -21.97 1.81
C THR A 130 -21.38 -21.64 0.89
N GLN A 131 -21.28 -22.10 -0.35
CA GLN A 131 -22.34 -22.00 -1.36
C GLN A 131 -23.04 -23.35 -1.49
N THR A 132 -24.36 -23.33 -1.57
CA THR A 132 -25.21 -24.48 -1.91
C THR A 132 -26.10 -24.10 -3.09
N GLN A 133 -26.90 -25.03 -3.60
CA GLN A 133 -27.80 -24.77 -4.73
C GLN A 133 -28.76 -23.59 -4.49
N ASN A 134 -29.16 -23.39 -3.23
CA ASN A 134 -30.22 -22.44 -2.87
C ASN A 134 -29.73 -21.30 -1.96
N SER A 135 -28.46 -21.30 -1.53
CA SER A 135 -27.99 -20.31 -0.55
C SER A 135 -26.48 -20.07 -0.60
N THR A 136 -26.06 -18.88 -0.20
CA THR A 136 -24.67 -18.57 0.12
C THR A 136 -24.60 -18.12 1.57
N THR A 137 -23.80 -18.82 2.38
CA THR A 137 -23.57 -18.48 3.78
C THR A 137 -22.11 -18.07 3.97
N THR A 138 -21.89 -17.04 4.79
CA THR A 138 -20.54 -16.56 5.13
C THR A 138 -20.38 -16.57 6.64
N LYS A 139 -19.42 -17.35 7.14
CA LYS A 139 -19.01 -17.32 8.54
C LYS A 139 -17.69 -16.56 8.65
N VAL A 140 -17.74 -15.35 9.20
CA VAL A 140 -16.54 -14.57 9.50
C VAL A 140 -16.12 -14.84 10.94
N THR A 141 -14.89 -15.28 11.12
CA THR A 141 -14.27 -15.42 12.44
C THR A 141 -13.08 -14.50 12.53
N PHE A 142 -12.97 -13.76 13.63
CA PHE A 142 -11.77 -12.99 13.95
C PHE A 142 -11.01 -13.77 15.02
N LYS A 143 -9.76 -14.13 14.73
CA LYS A 143 -8.83 -14.61 15.74
C LYS A 143 -7.84 -13.49 16.04
N GLN A 144 -7.87 -13.02 17.29
CA GLN A 144 -6.83 -12.16 17.81
C GLN A 144 -5.49 -12.88 17.63
N GLY A 145 -4.53 -12.21 17.00
CA GLY A 145 -3.18 -12.76 16.90
C GLY A 145 -2.54 -12.84 18.29
N PRO A 146 -1.42 -13.57 18.48
CA PRO A 146 -0.52 -13.23 19.58
C PRO A 146 -0.30 -11.73 19.50
N GLU A 147 -0.37 -10.99 20.62
CA GLU A 147 -0.15 -9.54 20.61
C GLU A 147 1.07 -9.29 19.73
N PRO A 148 0.90 -8.69 18.54
CA PRO A 148 2.06 -8.28 17.82
C PRO A 148 2.68 -7.24 18.75
N LEU A 149 3.91 -7.48 19.18
CA LEU A 149 4.79 -6.36 19.52
C LEU A 149 4.52 -5.33 18.43
N PRO A 150 4.08 -4.11 18.77
CA PRO A 150 3.64 -3.12 17.79
C PRO A 150 4.65 -3.17 16.65
N LEU A 151 4.15 -3.49 15.45
CA LEU A 151 5.01 -3.65 14.29
C LEU A 151 5.63 -2.29 14.09
N LYS A 152 6.86 -2.11 14.60
CA LYS A 152 7.58 -0.86 14.59
C LYS A 152 7.63 -0.41 13.15
N THR A 153 6.89 0.63 12.81
CA THR A 153 7.26 1.49 11.71
C THR A 153 8.58 2.11 12.14
N THR A 154 9.69 1.43 11.83
CA THR A 154 11.00 2.06 11.93
C THR A 154 10.92 3.31 11.06
N GLY A 155 10.98 4.48 11.68
CA GLY A 155 10.89 5.72 10.93
C GLY A 155 11.98 5.78 9.85
N ASN A 156 11.72 6.54 8.80
CA ASN A 156 12.64 6.71 7.70
C ASN A 156 13.78 7.65 8.10
N ASP A 157 14.96 7.45 7.53
CA ASP A 157 16.07 8.40 7.70
C ASP A 157 15.80 9.73 6.96
N SER A 158 14.96 9.69 5.92
CA SER A 158 14.60 10.84 5.10
C SER A 158 13.21 11.37 5.48
N PRO A 159 13.04 12.70 5.63
CA PRO A 159 11.74 13.32 5.84
C PRO A 159 10.94 13.51 4.54
N LYS A 160 11.51 13.15 3.38
CA LYS A 160 10.87 13.44 2.09
C LYS A 160 9.48 12.80 2.01
N THR A 161 8.51 13.61 1.62
CA THR A 161 7.17 13.12 1.28
C THR A 161 7.12 12.76 -0.21
N PRO A 162 6.33 11.75 -0.62
CA PRO A 162 6.15 11.46 -2.04
C PRO A 162 5.68 12.71 -2.79
N ASN A 163 6.27 12.95 -3.96
CA ASN A 163 5.87 14.03 -4.85
C ASN A 163 6.03 13.54 -6.28
N ASP A 164 4.90 13.47 -7.00
CA ASP A 164 4.83 13.01 -8.38
C ASP A 164 4.50 14.16 -9.35
N ASN A 165 4.58 15.41 -8.90
CA ASN A 165 4.32 16.58 -9.75
C ASN A 165 5.48 16.82 -10.72
N ALA A 166 5.17 17.34 -11.90
CA ALA A 166 6.23 17.79 -12.81
C ALA A 166 6.97 19.01 -12.22
N PRO A 167 8.22 19.28 -12.63
CA PRO A 167 8.97 20.44 -12.12
C PRO A 167 8.23 21.76 -12.30
N PHE A 168 8.54 22.73 -11.44
CA PHE A 168 8.01 24.08 -11.52
C PHE A 168 8.18 24.67 -12.91
N ASN A 169 7.12 25.26 -13.46
CA ASN A 169 7.13 25.91 -14.77
C ASN A 169 7.65 25.02 -15.91
N SER A 170 7.42 23.70 -15.83
CA SER A 170 7.80 22.74 -16.87
C SER A 170 6.83 22.67 -18.04
N LYS A 171 5.61 23.22 -17.88
CA LYS A 171 4.60 23.28 -18.93
C LYS A 171 4.51 24.69 -19.49
N GLU A 172 4.70 24.79 -20.80
CA GLU A 172 4.33 25.99 -21.55
C GLU A 172 2.81 25.94 -21.81
N ALA A 173 2.12 27.03 -21.51
CA ALA A 173 0.72 27.19 -21.91
C ALA A 173 0.65 28.10 -23.14
N THR A 174 -0.05 27.63 -24.18
CA THR A 174 -0.33 28.47 -25.36
C THR A 174 -1.22 29.66 -24.94
N PRO A 175 -1.04 30.88 -25.49
CA PRO A 175 -1.75 32.08 -25.02
C PRO A 175 -3.29 31.95 -24.95
N SER A 176 -3.90 31.14 -25.83
CA SER A 176 -5.35 30.91 -25.85
C SER A 176 -5.83 29.92 -24.78
N GLN A 177 -5.06 28.89 -24.46
CA GLN A 177 -5.34 27.96 -23.34
C GLN A 177 -4.98 28.59 -21.99
N TYR A 178 -3.95 29.44 -21.98
CA TYR A 178 -3.43 30.19 -20.84
C TYR A 178 -4.51 31.04 -20.18
N ASN A 179 -5.23 31.86 -20.94
CA ASN A 179 -6.13 32.86 -20.37
C ASN A 179 -7.46 32.30 -19.88
N TYR A 180 -7.99 31.22 -20.43
CA TYR A 180 -9.31 30.75 -19.99
C TYR A 180 -9.20 29.80 -18.79
N PHE A 181 -8.36 28.77 -18.90
CA PHE A 181 -8.25 27.73 -17.88
C PHE A 181 -7.56 28.23 -16.60
N MET A 182 -6.40 28.90 -16.74
CA MET A 182 -5.66 29.35 -15.56
C MET A 182 -6.40 30.47 -14.82
N ASN A 183 -7.02 31.43 -15.52
CA ASN A 183 -7.78 32.47 -14.82
C ASN A 183 -8.96 31.92 -14.03
N HIS A 184 -9.69 30.93 -14.58
CA HIS A 184 -10.76 30.25 -13.81
C HIS A 184 -10.20 29.51 -12.61
N LEU A 185 -9.12 28.75 -12.80
CA LEU A 185 -8.49 28.00 -11.72
C LEU A 185 -7.96 28.90 -10.60
N LEU A 186 -7.39 30.06 -10.95
CA LEU A 186 -6.93 31.05 -9.98
C LEU A 186 -8.09 31.66 -9.21
N LEU A 187 -9.20 31.98 -9.88
CA LEU A 187 -10.42 32.45 -9.21
C LEU A 187 -11.01 31.39 -8.28
N GLU A 188 -11.05 30.11 -8.72
CA GLU A 188 -11.46 28.98 -7.88
C GLU A 188 -10.55 28.85 -6.64
N TYR A 189 -9.23 28.99 -6.82
CA TYR A 189 -8.26 28.90 -5.74
C TYR A 189 -8.41 30.03 -4.72
N GLU A 190 -8.53 31.28 -5.18
CA GLU A 190 -8.76 32.44 -4.29
C GLU A 190 -10.10 32.34 -3.55
N ALA A 191 -11.15 31.84 -4.22
CA ALA A 191 -12.43 31.57 -3.57
C ALA A 191 -12.29 30.48 -2.49
N ALA A 192 -11.49 29.44 -2.73
CA ALA A 192 -11.20 28.39 -1.76
C ALA A 192 -10.41 28.94 -0.56
N ILE A 193 -9.42 29.81 -0.77
CA ILE A 193 -8.71 30.53 0.30
C ILE A 193 -9.68 31.37 1.12
N ALA A 194 -10.55 32.15 0.47
CA ALA A 194 -11.53 32.99 1.15
C ALA A 194 -12.52 32.15 1.98
N ALA A 195 -13.00 31.03 1.44
CA ALA A 195 -13.85 30.09 2.16
C ALA A 195 -13.13 29.46 3.36
N ALA A 196 -11.84 29.14 3.24
CA ALA A 196 -11.03 28.66 4.34
C ALA A 196 -10.90 29.71 5.47
N GLY A 197 -10.66 30.97 5.10
CA GLY A 197 -10.64 32.08 6.06
C GLY A 197 -11.98 32.29 6.76
N ALA A 198 -13.09 32.26 6.02
CA ALA A 198 -14.43 32.34 6.60
C ALA A 198 -14.76 31.17 7.55
N ALA A 199 -14.09 30.02 7.36
CA ALA A 199 -14.20 28.85 8.21
C ALA A 199 -13.22 28.82 9.40
N GLY A 200 -12.43 29.89 9.61
CA GLY A 200 -11.46 30.01 10.70
C GLY A 200 -10.23 29.11 10.54
N MET A 201 -9.86 28.76 9.30
CA MET A 201 -8.72 27.88 8.99
C MET A 201 -7.47 28.71 8.67
N ASP A 202 -6.93 29.39 9.68
CA ASP A 202 -5.83 30.36 9.54
C ASP A 202 -4.57 29.74 8.95
N LEU A 203 -4.19 28.52 9.35
CA LEU A 203 -3.00 27.85 8.84
C LEU A 203 -3.17 27.49 7.36
N THR A 204 -4.33 26.96 7.00
CA THR A 204 -4.70 26.63 5.61
C THR A 204 -4.56 27.86 4.72
N VAL A 205 -5.14 28.99 5.13
CA VAL A 205 -5.05 30.27 4.39
C VAL A 205 -3.60 30.70 4.19
N LYS A 206 -2.77 30.62 5.23
CA LYS A 206 -1.35 31.01 5.15
C LYS A 206 -0.57 30.13 4.19
N LEU A 207 -0.70 28.80 4.30
CA LEU A 207 0.02 27.86 3.44
C LEU A 207 -0.42 27.96 1.98
N TRP A 208 -1.72 28.14 1.74
CA TRP A 208 -2.25 28.27 0.38
C TRP A 208 -1.84 29.58 -0.31
N ARG A 209 -1.83 30.69 0.43
CA ARG A 209 -1.28 31.96 -0.07
C ARG A 209 0.21 31.85 -0.36
N HIS A 210 0.97 31.23 0.54
CA HIS A 210 2.41 31.03 0.35
C HIS A 210 2.73 30.19 -0.89
N TYR A 211 1.95 29.13 -1.14
CA TYR A 211 2.03 28.36 -2.38
C TYR A 211 1.79 29.24 -3.62
N ARG A 212 0.75 30.08 -3.56
CA ARG A 212 0.32 30.96 -4.66
C ARG A 212 1.32 32.06 -4.98
N ASP A 213 2.06 32.54 -3.99
CA ASP A 213 3.09 33.57 -4.18
C ASP A 213 4.27 33.08 -5.03
N ALA A 214 4.35 31.77 -5.31
CA ALA A 214 5.27 31.15 -6.26
C ALA A 214 6.75 31.45 -6.00
N SER A 215 7.12 31.62 -4.73
CA SER A 215 8.50 31.89 -4.35
C SER A 215 9.31 30.62 -4.09
N GLY A 216 8.63 29.51 -3.77
CA GLY A 216 9.25 28.23 -3.37
C GLY A 216 10.04 28.32 -2.06
N THR A 217 10.00 29.47 -1.39
CA THR A 217 10.75 29.71 -0.15
C THR A 217 10.21 28.81 0.96
N ASN A 218 11.10 28.33 1.82
CA ASN A 218 10.69 27.48 2.94
C ASN A 218 9.72 28.24 3.87
N TYR A 219 8.75 27.52 4.42
CA TYR A 219 7.77 28.08 5.34
C TYR A 219 7.88 27.41 6.72
N ASP A 220 8.17 28.20 7.74
CA ASP A 220 8.22 27.72 9.12
C ASP A 220 6.87 27.94 9.83
N VAL A 221 6.18 26.84 10.12
CA VAL A 221 4.90 26.85 10.82
C VAL A 221 5.15 26.93 12.32
N ASN A 222 4.50 27.89 12.99
CA ASN A 222 4.50 27.94 14.45
C ASN A 222 3.89 26.65 15.02
N PHE A 223 4.66 25.91 15.81
CA PHE A 223 4.26 24.61 16.36
C PHE A 223 2.97 24.66 17.21
N ASN A 224 2.57 25.83 17.70
CA ASN A 224 1.31 26.00 18.43
C ASN A 224 0.07 25.67 17.59
N TYR A 225 0.14 25.78 16.25
CA TYR A 225 -0.94 25.29 15.37
C TYR A 225 -1.07 23.76 15.38
N LEU A 226 0.04 23.05 15.65
CA LEU A 226 0.12 21.61 15.48
C LEU A 226 0.02 20.83 16.80
N LYS A 227 0.48 21.40 17.92
CA LYS A 227 0.58 20.68 19.20
C LYS A 227 -0.75 20.09 19.70
N GLY A 228 -1.86 20.73 19.36
CA GLY A 228 -3.21 20.29 19.73
C GLY A 228 -3.80 19.24 18.79
N ASP A 229 -3.12 18.90 17.69
CA ASP A 229 -3.65 18.00 16.69
C ASP A 229 -3.71 16.55 17.19
N PRO A 230 -4.88 15.89 17.19
CA PRO A 230 -5.03 14.52 17.69
C PRO A 230 -4.13 13.51 16.97
N GLY A 231 -3.97 13.65 15.64
CA GLY A 231 -3.13 12.76 14.85
C GLY A 231 -1.66 12.88 15.23
N LEU A 232 -1.17 14.10 15.42
CA LEU A 232 0.18 14.35 15.90
C LEU A 232 0.39 13.83 17.32
N ARG A 233 -0.52 14.16 18.24
CA ARG A 233 -0.45 13.71 19.65
C ARG A 233 -0.38 12.19 19.74
N LYS A 234 -1.19 11.49 18.94
CA LYS A 234 -1.20 10.02 18.90
C LYS A 234 0.15 9.43 18.50
N VAL A 235 0.79 9.97 17.45
CA VAL A 235 2.11 9.48 16.99
C VAL A 235 3.19 9.80 18.01
N VAL A 236 3.19 11.01 18.57
CA VAL A 236 4.17 11.42 19.59
C VAL A 236 4.02 10.58 20.86
N GLN A 237 2.80 10.42 21.39
CA GLN A 237 2.55 9.63 22.59
C GLN A 237 2.96 8.18 22.40
N GLY A 238 2.59 7.55 21.28
CA GLY A 238 3.00 6.18 20.99
C GLY A 238 4.53 6.01 20.98
N GLN A 239 5.26 7.01 20.48
CA GLN A 239 6.72 6.98 20.50
C GLN A 239 7.31 7.15 21.91
N LEU A 240 6.70 7.98 22.76
CA LEU A 240 7.12 8.13 24.16
C LEU A 240 6.86 6.85 24.96
N ASP A 241 5.71 6.21 24.75
CA ASP A 241 5.36 4.94 25.40
C ASP A 241 6.37 3.84 25.02
N ASP A 242 6.75 3.77 23.74
CA ASP A 242 7.78 2.85 23.25
C ASP A 242 9.14 3.06 23.93
N TRP A 243 9.56 4.33 24.07
CA TRP A 243 10.80 4.67 24.76
C TRP A 243 10.74 4.36 26.25
N GLN A 244 9.60 4.58 26.90
CA GLN A 244 9.40 4.21 28.29
C GLN A 244 9.59 2.70 28.49
N ALA A 245 8.93 1.89 27.66
CA ALA A 245 9.04 0.44 27.73
C ALA A 245 10.48 -0.03 27.49
N GLN A 246 11.18 0.60 26.55
CA GLN A 246 12.59 0.33 26.27
C GLN A 246 13.48 0.69 27.46
N ALA A 247 13.28 1.87 28.06
CA ALA A 247 14.00 2.32 29.26
C ALA A 247 13.88 1.33 30.41
N LEU A 248 12.65 0.94 30.75
CA LEU A 248 12.37 0.01 31.84
C LEU A 248 12.96 -1.38 31.59
N THR A 249 13.05 -1.79 30.31
CA THR A 249 13.63 -3.08 29.94
C THR A 249 15.15 -3.05 29.99
N SER A 250 15.78 -1.99 29.46
CA SER A 250 17.23 -1.86 29.38
C SER A 250 17.88 -1.60 30.74
N CYS A 251 17.15 -1.06 31.72
CA CYS A 251 17.71 -0.57 32.99
C CYS A 251 17.37 -1.47 34.19
N ARG A 252 17.03 -2.74 33.93
CA ARG A 252 16.68 -3.75 34.95
C ARG A 252 17.81 -4.11 35.91
N SER A 253 19.06 -3.74 35.64
CA SER A 253 20.21 -4.02 36.51
C SER A 253 20.35 -3.08 37.72
N GLY A 254 19.34 -2.24 38.01
CA GLY A 254 19.23 -1.49 39.27
C GLY A 254 20.07 -0.21 39.34
N GLY A 255 20.64 0.23 38.21
CA GLY A 255 21.35 1.50 38.10
C GLY A 255 20.55 2.53 37.30
N ALA A 256 20.78 3.81 37.59
CA ALA A 256 20.30 4.89 36.75
C ALA A 256 20.90 4.76 35.34
N CYS A 257 20.09 4.98 34.32
CA CYS A 257 20.51 4.90 32.92
C CYS A 257 19.97 6.09 32.13
N GLU A 258 20.72 6.51 31.13
CA GLU A 258 20.35 7.53 30.18
C GLU A 258 20.40 6.92 28.77
N PHE A 259 19.38 7.20 27.95
CA PHE A 259 19.45 6.91 26.52
C PHE A 259 18.97 8.10 25.70
N LYS A 260 19.74 8.41 24.66
CA LYS A 260 19.34 9.34 23.61
C LYS A 260 18.37 8.63 22.69
N ALA A 261 17.23 9.26 22.47
CA ALA A 261 16.11 8.69 21.77
C ALA A 261 15.81 9.51 20.52
N ASP A 262 15.66 8.82 19.39
CA ASP A 262 15.40 9.41 18.07
C ASP A 262 14.45 8.48 17.32
N SER A 263 13.25 8.95 17.04
CA SER A 263 12.20 8.15 16.40
C SER A 263 12.46 7.90 14.92
N LYS A 264 13.42 8.64 14.33
CA LYS A 264 13.49 8.89 12.89
C LYS A 264 12.19 9.54 12.40
N TRP A 265 11.99 9.63 11.09
CA TRP A 265 10.81 10.26 10.52
C TRP A 265 9.64 9.26 10.43
N LEU A 266 8.56 9.58 11.13
CA LEU A 266 7.32 8.83 11.18
C LEU A 266 6.26 9.56 10.34
N GLY A 267 5.47 8.83 9.56
CA GLY A 267 4.33 9.42 8.87
C GLY A 267 3.23 9.80 9.87
N VAL A 268 2.60 10.95 9.66
CA VAL A 268 1.47 11.42 10.46
C VAL A 268 0.38 11.98 9.56
N ASN A 269 -0.87 11.63 9.84
CA ASN A 269 -2.04 12.28 9.27
C ASN A 269 -2.58 13.25 10.32
N LEU A 270 -2.67 14.54 9.97
CA LEU A 270 -3.22 15.55 10.85
C LEU A 270 -4.75 15.55 10.76
N GLU A 271 -5.41 15.74 11.90
CA GLU A 271 -6.84 15.46 12.07
C GLU A 271 -7.69 16.69 12.37
N THR A 272 -7.12 17.75 12.93
CA THR A 272 -7.88 19.00 13.09
C THR A 272 -8.21 19.56 11.71
N LYS A 273 -9.39 20.17 11.57
CA LYS A 273 -9.88 20.70 10.29
C LYS A 273 -8.81 21.54 9.59
N ASP A 274 -8.25 22.53 10.27
CA ASP A 274 -7.25 23.43 9.70
C ASP A 274 -5.95 22.70 9.30
N ASN A 275 -5.39 21.85 10.17
CA ASN A 275 -4.17 21.13 9.84
C ASN A 275 -4.38 20.06 8.76
N HIS A 276 -5.54 19.43 8.73
CA HIS A 276 -5.91 18.45 7.72
C HIS A 276 -5.99 19.08 6.33
N PHE A 277 -6.60 20.27 6.21
CA PHE A 277 -6.69 20.97 4.93
C PHE A 277 -5.41 21.70 4.53
N GLY A 278 -4.73 22.31 5.49
CA GLY A 278 -3.51 23.05 5.25
C GLY A 278 -2.31 22.14 4.97
N ILE A 279 -2.22 20.98 5.61
CA ILE A 279 -1.03 20.12 5.58
C ILE A 279 -1.40 18.68 5.18
N GLY A 280 -2.45 18.11 5.79
CA GLY A 280 -2.85 16.73 5.58
C GLY A 280 -1.83 15.73 6.15
N HIS A 281 -1.12 15.01 5.28
CA HIS A 281 -0.06 14.09 5.68
C HIS A 281 1.30 14.80 5.75
N ALA A 282 2.05 14.55 6.81
CA ALA A 282 3.40 15.06 7.05
C ALA A 282 4.33 13.97 7.61
N GLN A 283 5.61 14.29 7.76
CA GLN A 283 6.56 13.51 8.55
C GLN A 283 6.79 14.18 9.91
N VAL A 284 6.88 13.39 10.97
CA VAL A 284 7.20 13.83 12.33
C VAL A 284 8.44 13.11 12.84
N ARG A 285 9.31 13.81 13.54
CA ARG A 285 10.44 13.23 14.26
C ARG A 285 10.41 13.69 15.71
N VAL A 286 10.45 12.74 16.62
CA VAL A 286 10.60 12.95 18.05
C VAL A 286 12.05 12.67 18.39
N THR A 287 12.71 13.62 19.04
CA THR A 287 14.06 13.45 19.58
C THR A 287 14.07 13.81 21.05
N GLY A 288 14.89 13.13 21.85
CA GLY A 288 14.94 13.40 23.28
C GLY A 288 15.97 12.59 24.03
N THR A 289 15.90 12.72 25.34
CA THR A 289 16.67 11.95 26.31
C THR A 289 15.69 11.38 27.31
N ALA A 290 15.85 10.10 27.62
CA ALA A 290 15.06 9.45 28.63
C ALA A 290 15.97 8.88 29.71
N MET A 291 15.59 9.12 30.95
CA MET A 291 16.32 8.77 32.16
C MET A 291 15.45 7.82 32.96
N SER A 292 16.01 6.68 33.36
CA SER A 292 15.34 5.72 34.25
C SER A 292 16.17 5.53 35.51
N ASP A 293 15.51 5.48 36.66
CA ASP A 293 16.11 5.12 37.95
C ASP A 293 15.91 3.62 38.29
N GLY A 294 15.42 2.84 37.32
CA GLY A 294 15.04 1.43 37.49
C GLY A 294 13.61 1.20 37.99
N LYS A 295 12.89 2.26 38.39
CA LYS A 295 11.49 2.21 38.84
C LYS A 295 10.57 3.12 38.03
N SER A 296 11.08 4.27 37.60
CA SER A 296 10.38 5.32 36.90
C SER A 296 11.20 5.81 35.70
N VAL A 297 10.53 6.42 34.73
CA VAL A 297 11.18 7.02 33.55
C VAL A 297 10.73 8.46 33.44
N GLY A 298 11.68 9.38 33.43
CA GLY A 298 11.48 10.78 33.04
C GLY A 298 12.11 11.00 31.67
N MET A 299 11.49 11.83 30.83
CA MET A 299 12.03 12.15 29.51
C MET A 299 11.95 13.63 29.23
N THR A 300 12.92 14.11 28.45
CA THR A 300 12.86 15.41 27.78
C THR A 300 12.87 15.19 26.30
N PHE A 301 11.99 15.86 25.55
CA PHE A 301 11.89 15.64 24.11
C PHE A 301 11.43 16.88 23.36
N ASN A 302 11.75 16.93 22.07
CA ASN A 302 11.24 17.91 21.12
C ASN A 302 10.65 17.17 19.91
N VAL A 303 9.78 17.87 19.18
CA VAL A 303 9.07 17.35 18.02
C VAL A 303 9.38 18.24 16.83
N GLN A 304 9.76 17.62 15.72
CA GLN A 304 9.94 18.27 14.43
C GLN A 304 8.90 17.75 13.46
N VAL A 305 8.30 18.65 12.68
CA VAL A 305 7.38 18.31 11.59
C VAL A 305 7.99 18.80 10.29
N TYR A 306 7.89 17.96 9.25
CA TYR A 306 8.39 18.25 7.92
C TYR A 306 7.37 17.84 6.88
N LYS A 307 7.26 18.63 5.80
CA LYS A 307 6.55 18.25 4.59
C LYS A 307 7.21 18.91 3.37
N ASP A 308 7.40 18.17 2.29
CA ASP A 308 7.56 18.78 0.97
C ASP A 308 6.14 19.20 0.53
N TRP A 309 5.80 20.45 0.79
CA TRP A 309 4.44 20.94 0.66
C TRP A 309 4.07 21.09 -0.81
N ASN A 310 3.03 20.35 -1.21
CA ASN A 310 2.46 20.34 -2.55
C ASN A 310 0.95 20.00 -2.49
N PHE A 311 0.29 20.17 -3.63
CA PHE A 311 -0.96 19.46 -3.91
C PHE A 311 -0.63 18.16 -4.65
N ASP A 312 -1.07 17.02 -4.11
CA ASP A 312 -0.89 15.73 -4.78
C ASP A 312 -1.93 15.57 -5.90
N LYS A 313 -1.47 15.42 -7.15
CA LYS A 313 -2.34 15.35 -8.33
C LYS A 313 -3.35 14.19 -8.31
N ASP A 314 -3.04 13.10 -7.62
CA ASP A 314 -3.88 11.91 -7.56
C ASP A 314 -4.81 11.88 -6.33
N LYS A 315 -4.94 13.02 -5.64
CA LYS A 315 -5.74 13.12 -4.42
C LYS A 315 -6.94 14.05 -4.57
N THR A 316 -7.91 13.80 -3.71
CA THR A 316 -9.07 14.66 -3.52
C THR A 316 -9.13 15.09 -2.06
N ALA A 317 -9.59 16.31 -1.81
CA ALA A 317 -9.93 16.79 -0.47
C ALA A 317 -11.32 17.42 -0.52
N LEU A 318 -12.26 16.96 0.32
CA LEU A 318 -13.67 17.38 0.29
C LEU A 318 -14.30 17.37 -1.11
N ALA A 319 -14.07 16.29 -1.88
CA ALA A 319 -14.51 16.17 -3.27
C ALA A 319 -13.93 17.21 -4.25
N VAL A 320 -13.00 18.06 -3.81
CA VAL A 320 -12.21 18.92 -4.70
C VAL A 320 -11.04 18.11 -5.24
N ASN A 321 -10.92 18.08 -6.56
CA ASN A 321 -9.81 17.42 -7.25
C ASN A 321 -8.55 18.30 -7.15
N LEU A 322 -7.52 17.81 -6.45
CA LEU A 322 -6.29 18.56 -6.19
C LEU A 322 -5.34 18.61 -7.40
N SER A 323 -5.55 17.78 -8.44
CA SER A 323 -4.78 17.83 -9.69
C SER A 323 -4.78 19.20 -10.34
N ARG A 324 -5.88 19.95 -10.21
CA ARG A 324 -5.98 21.29 -10.78
C ARG A 324 -5.04 22.25 -10.06
N TYR A 325 -4.98 22.21 -8.73
CA TYR A 325 -4.07 23.06 -7.97
C TYR A 325 -2.62 22.64 -8.17
N ALA A 326 -2.32 21.34 -8.28
CA ALA A 326 -1.00 20.85 -8.67
C ALA A 326 -0.56 21.41 -10.04
N ALA A 327 -1.47 21.52 -11.00
CA ALA A 327 -1.16 22.09 -12.31
C ALA A 327 -0.69 23.56 -12.23
N MET A 328 -1.13 24.33 -11.23
CA MET A 328 -0.62 25.71 -11.02
C MET A 328 0.90 25.72 -10.86
N HIS A 329 1.48 24.68 -10.24
CA HIS A 329 2.92 24.52 -10.12
C HIS A 329 3.62 24.29 -11.45
N GLU A 330 3.08 23.35 -12.21
CA GLU A 330 3.65 22.95 -13.49
C GLU A 330 3.61 24.09 -14.52
N TYR A 331 2.64 25.00 -14.40
CA TYR A 331 2.50 26.21 -15.22
C TYR A 331 3.16 27.47 -14.63
N GLY A 332 3.86 27.36 -13.50
CA GLY A 332 4.65 28.47 -12.96
C GLY A 332 3.87 29.51 -12.12
N TYR A 333 2.62 29.21 -11.74
CA TYR A 333 1.74 30.13 -11.00
C TYR A 333 1.75 29.92 -9.49
N ALA A 334 2.28 28.80 -9.04
CA ALA A 334 2.43 28.48 -7.65
C ALA A 334 3.68 27.63 -7.49
N GLN A 335 4.32 27.63 -6.34
CA GLN A 335 5.55 26.87 -6.18
C GLN A 335 5.50 26.06 -4.91
N GLU A 336 5.76 24.77 -5.04
CA GLU A 336 5.98 23.86 -3.91
C GLU A 336 7.12 24.38 -3.04
N PHE A 337 7.04 24.09 -1.76
CA PHE A 337 8.01 24.59 -0.78
C PHE A 337 8.22 23.58 0.33
N THR A 338 9.34 23.71 1.05
CA THR A 338 9.53 22.93 2.27
C THR A 338 8.78 23.59 3.42
N MET A 339 7.92 22.84 4.09
CA MET A 339 7.29 23.24 5.33
C MET A 339 7.98 22.57 6.52
N THR A 340 8.39 23.38 7.50
CA THR A 340 8.95 22.88 8.76
C THR A 340 8.14 23.36 9.96
N SER A 341 8.28 22.67 11.07
CA SER A 341 7.88 23.16 12.39
C SER A 341 8.72 22.48 13.45
N SER A 342 9.06 23.19 14.53
CA SER A 342 9.79 22.62 15.67
C SER A 342 9.15 23.06 16.98
N SER A 343 8.98 22.11 17.88
CA SER A 343 8.51 22.37 19.23
C SER A 343 9.64 22.85 20.14
N PRO A 344 9.33 23.53 21.26
CA PRO A 344 10.27 23.61 22.38
C PRO A 344 10.51 22.21 22.97
N THR A 345 11.47 22.12 23.89
CA THR A 345 11.67 20.91 24.70
C THR A 345 10.57 20.78 25.74
N TYR A 346 9.92 19.63 25.76
CA TYR A 346 8.92 19.24 26.76
C TYR A 346 9.51 18.23 27.74
N ALA A 347 8.94 18.20 28.95
CA ALA A 347 9.18 17.14 29.91
C ALA A 347 7.99 16.17 29.91
N TYR A 348 8.30 14.88 29.88
CA TYR A 348 7.36 13.77 30.04
C TYR A 348 7.70 13.03 31.33
N ASN A 349 6.81 13.13 32.30
CA ASN A 349 6.91 12.40 33.56
C ASN A 349 5.68 11.53 33.70
N ASN A 350 5.85 10.22 33.78
CA ASN A 350 4.75 9.24 33.83
C ASN A 350 3.81 9.39 35.05
N MET A 351 4.15 10.27 36.01
CA MET A 351 3.25 10.62 37.12
C MET A 351 2.15 11.63 36.72
N TYR A 352 2.30 12.35 35.60
CA TYR A 352 1.34 13.34 35.13
C TYR A 352 1.32 13.39 33.60
N ALA A 353 0.47 12.57 32.96
CA ALA A 353 0.23 12.56 31.51
C ALA A 353 -0.38 13.87 30.94
N ASN A 354 -0.34 14.98 31.68
CA ASN A 354 -1.11 16.20 31.41
C ASN A 354 -0.27 17.40 30.93
N SER A 355 1.06 17.29 30.78
CA SER A 355 1.88 18.43 30.31
C SER A 355 1.78 18.70 28.79
N TRP A 356 1.11 17.81 28.05
CA TRP A 356 0.78 17.94 26.62
C TRP A 356 -0.70 18.27 26.36
N GLY A 357 -1.42 18.68 27.40
CA GLY A 357 -2.84 19.05 27.39
C GLY A 357 -3.16 20.26 26.55
#